data_AF-A0A9D6PKV2-F1
#
_entry.id   AF-A0A9D6PKV2-F1
#
_cell.length_a   1.000
_cell.length_b   1.000
_cell.length_c   1.000
_cell.angle_alpha   90.00
_cell.angle_beta   90.00
_cell.angle_gamma   90.00
#
_symmetry.space_group_name_H-M   'P 1'
#
loop_
_entity.id
_entity.type
_entity.pdbx_description
1 polymer ?
#
loop_
_entity_poly.entity_id
_entity_poly.type
_entity_poly.pdbx_seq_one_letter_code
_entity_poly.pdbx_strand_id
1 'polypeptide(L)'
;MPLAFESFDFDQFDVVISLTSEAAKGILTKPKTLHICYCLTPTRYLWSGASHYRRSAYFGLATPFLKFLYPFITTKLRLWDQIASNRPDYFISISQNVAS
;
A
#
# COMPACT_ATOMS: atom_id res chain seq x y z
N MET A 1 4.34 -0.96 -5.19
CA MET A 1 5.00 -2.21 -5.63
C MET A 1 4.67 -3.38 -4.68
N PRO A 2 3.47 -3.99 -4.76
CA PRO A 2 3.04 -5.06 -3.84
C PRO A 2 4.00 -6.25 -3.74
N LEU A 3 4.31 -6.85 -4.89
CA LEU A 3 5.05 -8.12 -4.98
C LEU A 3 6.46 -8.03 -4.38
N ALA A 4 7.12 -6.88 -4.51
CA ALA A 4 8.46 -6.70 -3.96
C ALA A 4 8.44 -6.77 -2.41
N PHE A 5 7.46 -6.12 -1.78
CA PHE A 5 7.35 -6.14 -0.31
C PHE A 5 6.86 -7.49 0.22
N GLU A 6 6.00 -8.18 -0.54
CA GLU A 6 5.57 -9.55 -0.18
C GLU A 6 6.67 -10.60 -0.37
N SER A 7 7.72 -10.29 -1.14
CA SER A 7 8.85 -11.21 -1.39
C SER A 7 9.91 -11.21 -0.29
N PHE A 8 9.87 -10.25 0.63
CA PHE A 8 10.82 -10.21 1.74
C PHE A 8 10.55 -11.33 2.72
N ASP A 9 11.63 -11.95 3.21
CA ASP A 9 11.59 -12.99 4.22
C ASP A 9 11.86 -12.38 5.60
N PHE A 10 10.93 -12.59 6.53
CA PHE A 10 11.03 -12.14 7.92
C PHE A 10 11.01 -13.29 8.93
N ASP A 11 11.25 -14.52 8.48
CA ASP A 11 11.10 -15.74 9.28
C ASP A 11 11.97 -15.81 10.54
N GLN A 12 13.08 -15.07 10.56
CA GLN A 12 14.05 -15.05 11.67
C GLN A 12 13.82 -13.89 12.65
N PHE A 13 12.77 -13.10 12.47
CA PHE A 13 12.49 -11.94 13.31
C PHE A 13 11.26 -12.17 14.18
N ASP A 14 11.40 -11.90 15.47
CA ASP A 14 10.28 -11.91 16.42
C ASP A 14 9.40 -10.67 16.26
N VAL A 15 9.97 -9.55 15.82
CA VAL A 15 9.29 -8.26 15.63
C VAL A 15 9.75 -7.61 14.34
N VAL A 16 8.81 -7.09 13.55
CA VAL A 16 9.07 -6.29 12.36
C VAL A 16 8.32 -4.98 12.45
N ILE A 17 9.04 -3.87 12.24
CA ILE A 17 8.46 -2.52 12.19
C ILE A 17 8.54 -2.02 10.75
N SER A 18 7.39 -1.79 10.12
CA SER A 18 7.32 -1.25 8.76
C SER A 18 6.93 0.24 8.79
N LEU A 19 7.77 1.08 8.20
CA LEU A 19 7.49 2.51 7.98
C LEU A 19 7.02 2.73 6.54
N THR A 20 5.81 3.27 6.31
CA THR A 20 5.25 3.30 4.95
C THR A 20 4.31 4.46 4.64
N SER A 21 4.27 4.82 3.35
CA SER A 21 3.22 5.63 2.70
C SER A 21 2.39 4.83 1.68
N GLU A 22 2.80 3.58 1.41
CA GLU A 22 2.20 2.72 0.39
C GLU A 22 2.36 1.26 0.81
N ALA A 23 3.48 0.61 0.45
CA ALA A 23 3.48 -0.84 0.29
C ALA A 23 4.06 -1.64 1.47
N ALA A 24 4.89 -1.07 2.34
CA ALA A 24 5.54 -1.84 3.41
C ALA A 24 4.57 -2.38 4.49
N LYS A 25 3.34 -1.87 4.56
CA LYS A 25 2.27 -2.46 5.39
C LYS A 25 1.85 -3.85 4.90
N GLY A 26 2.14 -4.17 3.64
CA GLY A 26 1.78 -5.42 3.00
C GLY A 26 2.87 -6.49 3.05
N ILE A 27 3.92 -6.35 3.86
CA ILE A 27 4.86 -7.45 4.09
C ILE A 27 4.13 -8.68 4.64
N LEU A 28 4.73 -9.86 4.46
CA LEU A 28 4.21 -11.12 4.97
C LEU A 28 5.07 -11.55 6.15
N THR A 29 4.44 -11.77 7.31
CA THR A 29 5.08 -12.27 8.51
C THR A 29 4.43 -13.59 8.95
N LYS A 30 5.14 -14.38 9.75
CA LYS A 30 4.57 -15.61 10.35
C LYS A 30 3.62 -15.25 11.49
N PRO A 31 2.67 -16.14 11.86
CA PRO A 31 1.73 -15.89 12.97
C PRO A 31 2.35 -15.56 14.34
N LYS A 32 3.65 -15.86 14.54
CA LYS A 32 4.38 -15.56 15.79
C LYS A 32 5.20 -14.27 15.74
N THR A 33 5.35 -13.67 14.55
CA THR A 33 6.12 -12.44 14.35
C THR A 33 5.20 -11.25 14.54
N LEU A 34 5.50 -10.41 15.52
CA LEU A 34 4.76 -9.17 15.76
C LEU A 34 5.06 -8.15 14.65
N HIS A 35 4.04 -7.77 13.89
CA HIS A 35 4.15 -6.75 12.85
C HIS A 35 3.50 -5.44 13.28
N ILE A 36 4.34 -4.39 13.43
CA ILE A 36 3.89 -3.03 13.70
C ILE A 36 4.06 -2.19 12.44
N CYS A 37 2.97 -1.65 11.93
CA CYS A 37 2.99 -0.71 10.82
C CYS A 37 2.87 0.73 11.31
N TYR A 38 3.90 1.55 11.02
CA TYR A 38 3.86 3.00 11.18
C TYR A 38 3.54 3.67 9.83
N CYS A 39 2.31 4.14 9.71
CA CYS A 39 1.73 4.72 8.52
C CYS A 39 1.92 6.24 8.48
N LEU A 40 2.75 6.70 7.54
CA LEU A 40 3.00 8.11 7.25
C LEU A 40 1.81 8.73 6.49
N THR A 41 1.22 7.97 5.59
CA THR A 41 -0.02 8.33 4.90
C THR A 41 -0.65 7.05 4.34
N PRO A 42 -1.99 6.94 4.28
CA PRO A 42 -2.63 5.89 3.51
C PRO A 42 -2.28 6.07 2.03
N THR A 43 -2.58 5.07 1.23
CA THR A 43 -2.23 5.04 -0.20
C THR A 43 -3.15 5.97 -1.02
N ARG A 44 -3.12 7.28 -0.72
CA ARG A 44 -4.12 8.29 -1.15
C ARG A 44 -4.27 8.36 -2.66
N TYR A 45 -3.22 8.11 -3.43
CA TYR A 45 -3.28 8.12 -4.89
C TYR A 45 -4.19 7.01 -5.47
N LEU A 46 -4.46 5.95 -4.70
CA LEU A 46 -5.46 4.93 -5.04
C LEU A 46 -6.88 5.33 -4.59
N TRP A 47 -7.02 6.16 -3.57
CA TRP A 47 -8.30 6.45 -2.90
C TRP A 47 -8.71 7.93 -3.06
N SER A 48 -8.55 8.75 -2.01
CA SER A 48 -9.01 10.15 -1.97
C SER A 48 -8.36 11.04 -3.04
N GLY A 49 -7.11 10.76 -3.40
CA GLY A 49 -6.36 11.46 -4.45
C GLY A 49 -6.50 10.84 -5.85
N ALA A 50 -7.33 9.81 -6.03
CA ALA A 50 -7.36 9.04 -7.27
C ALA A 50 -7.75 9.87 -8.50
N SER A 51 -8.64 10.85 -8.37
CA SER A 51 -9.04 11.73 -9.47
C SER A 51 -7.89 12.62 -9.94
N HIS A 52 -7.11 13.16 -9.00
CA HIS A 52 -5.93 13.98 -9.27
C HIS A 52 -4.84 13.17 -10.00
N TYR A 53 -4.53 11.98 -9.48
CA TYR A 53 -3.52 11.10 -10.08
C TYR A 53 -3.96 10.53 -11.43
N ARG A 54 -5.25 10.20 -11.58
CA ARG A 54 -5.82 9.77 -12.85
C ARG A 54 -5.66 10.84 -13.92
N ARG A 55 -5.92 12.12 -13.59
CA ARG A 55 -5.72 13.24 -14.52
C ARG A 55 -4.25 13.39 -14.90
N SER A 56 -3.34 13.34 -13.92
CA SER A 56 -1.90 13.42 -14.18
C SER A 56 -1.40 12.27 -15.06
N ALA A 57 -1.82 11.03 -14.80
CA ALA A 57 -1.48 9.86 -15.61
C ALA A 57 -2.08 9.92 -17.04
N TYR A 58 -3.24 10.54 -17.21
CA TYR A 58 -3.83 10.74 -18.55
C TYR A 58 -3.18 11.88 -19.34
N PHE A 59 -2.59 12.87 -18.67
CA PHE A 59 -1.87 13.98 -19.29
C PHE A 59 -0.38 13.68 -19.55
N GLY A 60 0.25 12.79 -18.77
CA GLY A 60 1.66 12.43 -18.95
C GLY A 60 1.84 11.20 -19.82
N LEU A 61 2.14 11.38 -21.12
CA LEU A 61 2.78 10.43 -22.06
C LEU A 61 2.29 8.96 -22.11
N ALA A 62 1.22 8.58 -21.41
CA ALA A 62 0.75 7.21 -21.34
C ALA A 62 0.07 6.82 -22.66
N THR A 63 0.56 5.73 -23.27
CA THR A 63 -0.01 5.20 -24.51
C THR A 63 -1.49 4.81 -24.30
N PRO A 64 -2.34 4.87 -25.35
CA PRO A 64 -3.77 4.53 -25.25
C PRO A 64 -4.06 3.18 -24.58
N PHE A 65 -3.16 2.21 -24.76
CA PHE A 65 -3.23 0.90 -24.12
C PHE A 65 -3.12 0.96 -22.59
N LEU A 66 -2.16 1.73 -22.05
CA LEU A 66 -2.04 1.93 -20.60
C LEU A 66 -3.27 2.62 -20.02
N LYS A 67 -3.87 3.56 -20.77
CA LYS A 67 -5.10 4.24 -20.34
C LYS A 67 -6.27 3.26 -20.20
N PHE A 68 -6.35 2.27 -21.08
CA PHE A 68 -7.36 1.20 -21.04
C PHE A 68 -7.13 0.23 -19.87
N LEU A 69 -5.87 -0.13 -19.59
CA LEU A 69 -5.52 -1.03 -18.48
C LEU A 69 -5.59 -0.37 -17.09
N TYR A 70 -5.43 0.95 -17.01
CA TYR A 70 -5.40 1.71 -15.77
C TYR A 70 -6.54 1.37 -14.77
N PRO A 71 -7.83 1.34 -15.15
CA PRO A 71 -8.90 0.99 -14.21
C PRO A 71 -8.78 -0.44 -13.65
N PHE A 72 -8.29 -1.40 -14.45
CA PHE A 72 -8.10 -2.78 -14.00
C PHE A 72 -6.94 -2.89 -13.00
N ILE A 73 -5.81 -2.25 -13.32
CA ILE A 73 -4.63 -2.24 -12.45
C ILE A 73 -4.97 -1.55 -11.12
N THR A 74 -5.60 -0.38 -11.17
CA THR A 74 -5.95 0.37 -9.95
C THR A 74 -6.99 -0.36 -9.10
N THR A 75 -7.96 -1.04 -9.69
CA THR A 75 -8.91 -1.88 -8.93
C THR A 75 -8.19 -3.00 -8.19
N LYS A 76 -7.28 -3.71 -8.87
CA LYS A 76 -6.47 -4.76 -8.22
C LYS A 76 -5.59 -4.19 -7.09
N LEU A 77 -4.96 -3.04 -7.32
CA LEU A 77 -4.15 -2.38 -6.30
C LEU A 77 -4.96 -1.90 -5.11
N ARG A 78 -6.20 -1.42 -5.31
CA ARG A 78 -7.10 -1.05 -4.21
C ARG A 78 -7.48 -2.25 -3.35
N LEU A 79 -7.84 -3.36 -4.00
CA LEU A 79 -8.17 -4.59 -3.29
C LEU A 79 -6.97 -5.08 -2.47
N TRP A 80 -5.79 -5.10 -3.09
CA TRP A 80 -4.56 -5.46 -2.41
C TRP A 80 -4.27 -4.52 -1.23
N ASP A 81 -4.36 -3.21 -1.42
CA ASP A 81 -4.07 -2.21 -0.38
C ASP A 81 -5.02 -2.36 0.83
N GLN A 82 -6.29 -2.64 0.57
CA GLN A 82 -7.28 -2.93 1.60
C GLN A 82 -6.93 -4.21 2.38
N ILE A 83 -6.59 -5.30 1.69
CA ILE A 83 -6.18 -6.55 2.35
C ILE A 83 -4.89 -6.33 3.15
N ALA A 84 -3.88 -5.71 2.54
CA ALA A 84 -2.58 -5.43 3.14
C ALA A 84 -2.71 -4.56 4.40
N SER A 85 -3.64 -3.61 4.43
CA SER A 85 -3.86 -2.76 5.61
C SER A 85 -4.33 -3.50 6.86
N ASN A 86 -4.88 -4.70 6.70
CA ASN A 86 -5.36 -5.55 7.80
C ASN A 86 -4.32 -6.61 8.25
N ARG A 87 -3.13 -6.66 7.63
CA ARG A 87 -2.09 -7.64 7.98
C ARG A 87 -1.30 -7.30 9.25
N PRO A 88 -0.92 -6.04 9.52
CA PRO A 88 -0.18 -5.70 10.73
C PRO A 88 -1.01 -5.94 11.98
N ASP A 89 -0.39 -6.41 13.06
CA ASP A 89 -1.03 -6.54 14.38
C ASP A 89 -1.37 -5.15 14.96
N TYR A 90 -0.49 -4.18 14.73
CA TYR A 90 -0.70 -2.78 15.12
C TYR A 90 -0.53 -1.87 13.91
N PHE A 91 -1.53 -1.02 13.68
CA PHE A 91 -1.53 -0.01 12.64
C PHE A 91 -1.55 1.39 13.27
N ILE A 92 -0.38 2.05 13.30
CA ILE A 92 -0.17 3.34 13.97
C ILE A 92 -0.01 4.42 12.91
N SER A 93 -0.74 5.51 13.02
CA SER A 93 -0.61 6.68 12.14
C SER A 93 0.42 7.68 12.69
N ILE A 94 1.08 8.42 11.79
CA ILE A 94 1.97 9.53 12.19
C ILE A 94 1.21 10.69 12.86
N SER A 95 -0.09 10.83 12.60
CA SER A 95 -0.90 11.93 13.12
C SER A 95 -2.40 11.57 13.12
N GLN A 96 -3.19 12.37 13.85
CA GLN A 96 -4.64 12.27 13.88
C GLN A 96 -5.26 12.47 12.49
N ASN A 97 -4.70 13.38 11.66
CA ASN A 97 -5.16 13.57 10.28
C ASN A 97 -4.97 12.31 9.42
N VAL A 98 -4.00 11.47 9.74
CA VAL A 98 -3.75 10.21 9.01
C VAL A 98 -4.60 9.06 9.57
N ALA A 99 -5.08 9.19 10.81
CA ALA A 99 -5.93 8.20 11.48
C ALA A 99 -7.40 8.27 11.06
N SER A 100 -7.86 9.45 10.60
CA SER A 100 -9.25 9.74 10.24
C SER A 100 -9.71 9.07 8.96
#